data_AF-A0A971P3V8-F1
#
_entry.id   AF-A0A971P3V8-F1
#
_cell.length_a   1.000
_cell.length_b   1.000
_cell.length_c   1.000
_cell.angle_alpha   90.00
_cell.angle_beta   90.00
_cell.angle_gamma   90.00
#
_symmetry.space_group_name_H-M   'P 1'
#
loop_
_entity.id
_entity.type
_entity.pdbx_description
1 polymer ?
#
loop_
_entity_poly.entity_id
_entity_poly.type
_entity_poly.pdbx_seq_one_letter_code
_entity_poly.pdbx_strand_id
1 'polypeptide(L)'
;MKKHYWLREDFDTLMSLLPGADVRLPHSNTLGHSLQYPKHIDGAVAELKLRGLLADRQALDKLVAAGVATPQKMAGSGAITLWSKDDIDAAAEYLYDNDQWSPWTHFCYVANIRFGQAVKAYRVAAARYGLGFTLGFDILGLNTVIEPAKTPDEYAWIAFYPADAKLKPEGVR
;
A
#
# COMPACT_ATOMS: atom_id res chain seq x y z
N MET A 1 14.50 -9.63 6.21
CA MET A 1 14.14 -9.65 4.78
C MET A 1 13.46 -8.33 4.41
N LYS A 2 13.77 -7.74 3.25
CA LYS A 2 13.12 -6.49 2.79
C LYS A 2 11.66 -6.74 2.42
N LYS A 3 10.82 -5.73 2.64
CA LYS A 3 9.37 -5.78 2.41
C LYS A 3 9.00 -4.77 1.33
N HIS A 4 8.23 -5.25 0.36
CA HIS A 4 7.95 -4.50 -0.88
C HIS A 4 6.47 -4.17 -1.05
N TYR A 5 5.65 -4.39 -0.03
CA TYR A 5 4.28 -3.88 0.05
C TYR A 5 4.28 -2.54 0.80
N TRP A 6 3.13 -1.88 0.89
CA TRP A 6 3.02 -0.61 1.58
C TRP A 6 3.03 -0.82 3.10
N LEU A 7 4.12 -0.42 3.75
CA LEU A 7 4.29 -0.55 5.19
C LEU A 7 3.38 0.43 5.94
N ARG A 8 3.04 0.10 7.20
CA ARG A 8 2.14 0.89 8.05
C ARG A 8 2.53 2.37 8.09
N GLU A 9 3.81 2.64 8.35
CA GLU A 9 4.35 3.99 8.44
C GLU A 9 4.10 4.83 7.17
N ASP A 10 4.40 4.26 5.99
CA ASP A 10 4.18 4.96 4.73
C ASP A 10 2.68 5.13 4.45
N PHE A 11 1.88 4.12 4.78
CA PHE A 11 0.44 4.12 4.55
C PHE A 11 -0.21 5.23 5.38
N ASP A 12 0.08 5.27 6.68
CA ASP A 12 -0.44 6.29 7.59
C ASP A 12 0.02 7.69 7.14
N THR A 13 1.30 7.85 6.80
CA THR A 13 1.87 9.12 6.33
C THR A 13 1.21 9.62 5.04
N LEU A 14 0.96 8.74 4.07
CA LEU A 14 0.42 9.14 2.78
C LEU A 14 -1.10 9.26 2.77
N MET A 15 -1.81 8.51 3.62
CA MET A 15 -3.25 8.68 3.80
C MET A 15 -3.56 9.94 4.60
N SER A 16 -2.73 10.35 5.57
CA SER A 16 -2.94 11.58 6.33
C SER A 16 -2.85 12.85 5.49
N LEU A 17 -2.26 12.76 4.29
CA LEU A 17 -2.23 13.87 3.32
C LEU A 17 -3.54 14.00 2.53
N LEU A 18 -4.42 12.99 2.57
CA LEU A 18 -5.71 13.05 1.89
C LEU A 18 -6.73 13.80 2.76
N PRO A 19 -7.39 14.84 2.23
CA PRO A 19 -8.41 15.56 2.98
C PRO A 19 -9.51 14.62 3.49
N GLY A 20 -9.78 14.66 4.79
CA GLY A 20 -10.85 13.90 5.42
C GLY A 20 -10.54 12.42 5.70
N ALA A 21 -9.32 11.93 5.44
CA ALA A 21 -8.94 10.54 5.76
C ALA A 21 -8.98 10.23 7.26
N ASP A 22 -8.83 11.25 8.08
CA ASP A 22 -8.89 11.25 9.54
C ASP A 22 -10.27 11.69 10.09
N VAL A 23 -11.18 12.16 9.25
CA VAL A 23 -12.53 12.57 9.67
C VAL A 23 -13.46 11.37 9.66
N ARG A 24 -14.14 11.12 10.79
CA ARG A 24 -15.11 10.02 10.89
C ARG A 24 -16.42 10.37 10.19
N LEU A 25 -16.52 9.98 8.92
CA LEU A 25 -17.75 10.04 8.12
C LEU A 25 -18.51 8.70 8.15
N PRO A 26 -19.82 8.67 7.83
CA PRO A 26 -20.54 7.42 7.62
C PRO A 26 -19.77 6.49 6.67
N HIS A 27 -19.70 5.20 6.99
CA HIS A 27 -18.98 4.17 6.22
C HIS A 27 -17.44 4.30 6.15
N SER A 28 -16.81 5.22 6.88
CA SER A 28 -15.33 5.36 6.89
C SER A 28 -14.60 4.05 7.23
N ASN A 29 -15.19 3.24 8.11
CA ASN A 29 -14.68 1.93 8.52
C ASN A 29 -14.73 0.84 7.43
N THR A 30 -15.37 1.10 6.29
CA THR A 30 -15.36 0.24 5.10
C THR A 30 -14.41 0.74 4.01
N LEU A 31 -13.85 1.94 4.18
CA LEU A 31 -12.93 2.54 3.21
C LEU A 31 -11.49 2.09 3.49
N GLY A 32 -10.83 1.61 2.45
CA GLY A 32 -9.42 1.18 2.53
C GLY A 32 -8.49 2.33 2.92
N HIS A 33 -8.74 3.55 2.44
CA HIS A 33 -7.88 4.73 2.64
C HIS A 33 -8.18 5.53 3.93
N SER A 34 -9.24 5.19 4.68
CA SER A 34 -9.53 5.86 5.95
C SER A 34 -8.51 5.47 7.01
N LEU A 35 -8.14 6.40 7.88
CA LEU A 35 -7.30 6.14 9.05
C LEU A 35 -8.12 5.82 10.32
N GLN A 36 -9.43 5.62 10.18
CA GLN A 36 -10.33 5.27 11.26
C GLN A 36 -10.35 3.76 11.51
N TYR A 37 -10.09 3.37 12.75
CA TYR A 37 -10.13 1.98 13.23
C TYR A 37 -11.06 1.86 14.45
N PRO A 38 -11.63 0.68 14.71
CA PRO A 38 -11.50 -0.55 13.92
C PRO A 38 -12.25 -0.50 12.59
N LYS A 39 -11.77 -1.24 11.60
CA LYS A 39 -12.39 -1.38 10.28
C LYS A 39 -13.32 -2.58 10.23
N HIS A 40 -14.35 -2.50 9.39
CA HIS A 40 -15.06 -3.71 8.99
C HIS A 40 -14.13 -4.56 8.11
N ILE A 41 -14.44 -5.84 7.95
CA ILE A 41 -13.69 -6.74 7.08
C ILE A 41 -13.52 -6.19 5.64
N ASP A 42 -14.53 -5.49 5.09
CA ASP A 42 -14.39 -4.84 3.77
C ASP A 42 -13.32 -3.74 3.77
N GLY A 43 -13.27 -2.95 4.83
CA GLY A 43 -12.26 -1.91 4.99
C GLY A 43 -10.86 -2.50 5.17
N ALA A 44 -10.74 -3.60 5.91
CA ALA A 44 -9.50 -4.35 6.05
C ALA A 44 -9.02 -4.92 4.71
N VAL A 45 -9.91 -5.58 3.95
CA VAL A 45 -9.61 -6.06 2.58
C VAL A 45 -9.19 -4.91 1.68
N ALA A 46 -9.94 -3.81 1.67
CA ALA A 46 -9.65 -2.67 0.83
C ALA A 46 -8.29 -2.04 1.18
N GLU A 47 -7.95 -1.94 2.46
CA GLU A 47 -6.64 -1.46 2.91
C GLU A 47 -5.51 -2.40 2.48
N LEU A 48 -5.64 -3.71 2.69
CA LEU A 48 -4.62 -4.69 2.28
C LEU A 48 -4.38 -4.67 0.77
N LYS A 49 -5.46 -4.53 -0.02
CA LYS A 49 -5.37 -4.33 -1.47
C LYS A 49 -4.64 -3.05 -1.83
N LEU A 50 -4.97 -1.93 -1.17
CA LEU A 50 -4.27 -0.66 -1.38
C LEU A 50 -2.80 -0.78 -1.03
N ARG A 51 -2.47 -1.55 0.00
CA ARG A 51 -1.09 -1.84 0.40
C ARG A 51 -0.36 -2.78 -0.55
N GLY A 52 -1.00 -3.25 -1.62
CA GLY A 52 -0.37 -4.06 -2.66
C GLY A 52 -0.47 -5.57 -2.41
N LEU A 53 -1.37 -6.04 -1.57
CA LEU A 53 -1.52 -7.46 -1.26
C LEU A 53 -2.78 -8.03 -1.92
N LEU A 54 -2.73 -9.31 -2.30
CA LEU A 54 -3.92 -10.05 -2.71
C LEU A 54 -4.68 -10.44 -1.45
N ALA A 55 -5.80 -9.77 -1.23
CA ALA A 55 -6.68 -10.05 -0.10
C ALA A 55 -8.13 -10.09 -0.57
N ASP A 56 -8.90 -11.01 -0.02
CA ASP A 56 -10.35 -11.02 -0.08
C ASP A 56 -10.91 -11.46 1.28
N ARG A 57 -12.24 -11.47 1.41
CA ARG A 57 -12.89 -11.87 2.66
C ARG A 57 -12.53 -13.30 3.07
N GLN A 58 -12.48 -14.21 2.11
CA GLN A 58 -12.17 -15.63 2.38
C GLN A 58 -10.74 -15.79 2.88
N ALA A 59 -9.78 -15.04 2.33
CA ALA A 59 -8.41 -15.01 2.79
C ALA A 59 -8.36 -14.54 4.25
N LEU A 60 -9.03 -13.43 4.59
CA LEU A 60 -9.06 -12.91 5.96
C LEU A 60 -9.72 -13.90 6.94
N ASP A 61 -10.81 -14.56 6.54
CA ASP A 61 -11.45 -15.59 7.37
C ASP A 61 -10.50 -16.77 7.66
N LYS A 62 -9.69 -17.19 6.68
CA LYS A 62 -8.65 -18.21 6.87
C LYS A 62 -7.56 -17.75 7.84
N LEU A 63 -7.17 -16.47 7.79
CA LEU A 63 -6.18 -15.90 8.72
C LEU A 63 -6.71 -15.88 10.16
N VAL A 64 -7.99 -15.57 10.35
CA VAL A 64 -8.64 -15.65 11.66
C VAL A 64 -8.68 -17.10 12.15
N ALA A 65 -9.05 -18.05 11.29
CA ALA A 65 -9.07 -19.47 11.65
C ALA A 65 -7.67 -20.02 11.98
N ALA A 66 -6.62 -19.49 11.36
CA ALA A 66 -5.22 -19.82 11.64
C ALA A 66 -4.64 -19.09 12.86
N GLY A 67 -5.40 -18.19 13.51
CA GLY A 67 -4.93 -17.43 14.66
C GLY A 67 -3.93 -16.32 14.34
N VAL A 68 -3.79 -15.93 13.07
CA VAL A 68 -2.89 -14.86 12.63
C VAL A 68 -3.42 -13.48 13.04
N ALA A 69 -4.73 -13.30 13.00
CA ALA A 69 -5.43 -12.09 13.41
C ALA A 69 -6.63 -12.44 14.29
N THR A 70 -6.99 -11.55 15.21
CA THR A 70 -8.06 -11.78 16.19
C THR A 70 -9.05 -10.61 16.21
N PRO A 71 -9.74 -10.34 15.08
CA PRO A 71 -10.69 -9.24 15.00
C PRO A 71 -11.85 -9.45 15.97
N GLN A 72 -12.32 -8.36 16.56
CA GLN A 72 -13.43 -8.39 17.52
C GLN A 72 -14.77 -8.54 16.80
N LYS A 73 -15.77 -9.14 17.46
CA LYS A 73 -17.14 -9.10 16.95
C LYS A 73 -17.81 -7.79 17.36
N MET A 74 -18.55 -7.17 16.45
CA MET A 74 -19.36 -6.00 16.79
C MET A 74 -20.47 -6.40 17.78
N ALA A 75 -20.62 -5.64 18.87
CA ALA A 75 -21.69 -5.89 19.84
C ALA A 75 -23.06 -5.88 19.14
N GLY A 76 -23.89 -6.90 19.40
CA GLY A 76 -25.20 -7.06 18.77
C GLY A 76 -25.16 -7.60 17.33
N SER A 77 -23.99 -7.94 16.77
CA SER A 77 -23.87 -8.58 15.45
C SER A 77 -22.88 -9.73 15.45
N GLY A 78 -23.36 -10.94 15.15
CA GLY A 78 -22.51 -12.13 15.02
C GLY A 78 -21.72 -12.20 13.70
N ALA A 79 -22.10 -11.38 12.71
CA ALA A 79 -21.59 -11.44 11.34
C ALA A 79 -20.54 -10.36 11.01
N ILE A 80 -20.50 -9.27 11.79
CA ILE A 80 -19.58 -8.16 11.54
C ILE A 80 -18.35 -8.30 12.44
N THR A 81 -17.18 -8.42 11.80
CA THR A 81 -15.87 -8.38 12.45
C THR A 81 -15.24 -6.99 12.34
N LEU A 82 -14.59 -6.58 13.42
CA LEU A 82 -13.93 -5.31 13.65
C LEU A 82 -12.42 -5.55 13.75
N TRP A 83 -11.70 -5.10 12.74
CA TRP A 83 -10.27 -5.29 12.56
C TRP A 83 -9.51 -4.08 13.07
N SER A 84 -8.60 -4.30 14.01
CA SER A 84 -7.67 -3.28 14.48
C SER A 84 -6.55 -3.01 13.47
N LYS A 85 -5.71 -2.00 13.74
CA LYS A 85 -4.47 -1.79 12.97
C LYS A 85 -3.57 -3.02 13.05
N ASP A 86 -3.41 -3.56 14.25
CA ASP A 86 -2.52 -4.69 14.51
C ASP A 86 -2.99 -5.97 13.81
N ASP A 87 -4.31 -6.22 13.78
CA ASP A 87 -4.89 -7.34 13.03
C ASP A 87 -4.61 -7.23 11.52
N ILE A 88 -4.73 -6.02 10.97
CA ILE A 88 -4.48 -5.75 9.55
C ILE A 88 -2.98 -5.84 9.25
N ASP A 89 -2.12 -5.38 10.15
CA ASP A 89 -0.68 -5.48 9.99
C ASP A 89 -0.21 -6.94 10.08
N ALA A 90 -0.70 -7.73 11.03
CA ALA A 90 -0.42 -9.16 11.11
C ALA A 90 -0.89 -9.91 9.85
N ALA A 91 -2.08 -9.58 9.34
CA ALA A 91 -2.55 -10.11 8.07
C ALA A 91 -1.66 -9.70 6.90
N ALA A 92 -1.19 -8.44 6.86
CA ALA A 92 -0.32 -7.96 5.80
C ALA A 92 1.03 -8.71 5.77
N GLU A 93 1.63 -8.91 6.94
CA GLU A 93 2.85 -9.69 7.12
C GLU A 93 2.67 -11.12 6.60
N TYR A 94 1.63 -11.81 7.05
CA TYR A 94 1.37 -13.18 6.63
C TYR A 94 1.13 -13.28 5.11
N LEU A 95 0.31 -12.40 4.55
CA LEU A 95 0.03 -12.40 3.12
C LEU A 95 1.30 -12.17 2.31
N TYR A 96 2.17 -11.27 2.78
CA TYR A 96 3.46 -11.03 2.13
C TYR A 96 4.38 -12.24 2.21
N ASP A 97 4.52 -12.88 3.37
CA ASP A 97 5.39 -14.05 3.54
C ASP A 97 4.88 -15.31 2.81
N ASN A 98 3.61 -15.31 2.35
CA ASN A 98 2.99 -16.40 1.60
C ASN A 98 2.72 -16.03 0.13
N ASP A 99 3.54 -15.14 -0.44
CA ASP A 99 3.52 -14.74 -1.85
C ASP A 99 2.16 -14.23 -2.37
N GLN A 100 1.28 -13.73 -1.47
CA GLN A 100 -0.01 -13.14 -1.83
C GLN A 100 0.18 -11.68 -2.28
N TRP A 101 0.99 -11.51 -3.32
CA TRP A 101 1.43 -10.21 -3.81
C TRP A 101 0.57 -9.76 -4.98
N SER A 102 0.13 -8.49 -4.95
CA SER A 102 -0.37 -7.86 -6.17
C SER A 102 0.75 -7.74 -7.22
N PRO A 103 0.42 -7.56 -8.51
CA PRO A 103 1.43 -7.30 -9.54
C PRO A 103 2.40 -6.16 -9.21
N TRP A 104 1.92 -5.12 -8.52
CA TRP A 104 2.74 -3.98 -8.10
C TRP A 104 3.75 -4.33 -7.01
N THR A 105 3.36 -5.14 -6.04
CA THR A 105 4.30 -5.64 -5.01
C THR A 105 5.34 -6.55 -5.65
N HIS A 106 4.96 -7.36 -6.64
CA HIS A 106 5.91 -8.16 -7.41
C HIS A 106 6.90 -7.28 -8.19
N PHE A 107 6.43 -6.23 -8.87
CA PHE A 107 7.30 -5.25 -9.53
C PHE A 107 8.27 -4.59 -8.54
N CYS A 108 7.75 -4.13 -7.40
CA CYS A 108 8.55 -3.52 -6.34
C CYS A 108 9.61 -4.48 -5.79
N TYR A 109 9.28 -5.76 -5.62
CA TYR A 109 10.22 -6.80 -5.24
C TYR A 109 11.35 -6.95 -6.28
N VAL A 110 11.02 -7.12 -7.56
CA VAL A 110 12.00 -7.31 -8.64
C VAL A 110 12.89 -6.08 -8.82
N ALA A 111 12.33 -4.88 -8.67
CA ALA A 111 13.06 -3.63 -8.79
C ALA A 111 13.81 -3.21 -7.51
N ASN A 112 13.69 -3.97 -6.41
CA ASN A 112 14.20 -3.60 -5.08
C ASN A 112 13.69 -2.21 -4.63
N ILE A 113 12.40 -1.91 -4.82
CA ILE A 113 11.77 -0.64 -4.45
C ILE A 113 10.75 -0.86 -3.34
N ARG A 114 10.65 0.08 -2.40
CA ARG A 114 9.56 0.12 -1.41
C ARG A 114 8.28 0.67 -2.06
N PHE A 115 7.16 -0.06 -2.02
CA PHE A 115 5.89 0.37 -2.66
C PHE A 115 5.48 1.79 -2.25
N GLY A 116 5.47 2.08 -0.95
CA GLY A 116 5.08 3.40 -0.44
C GLY A 116 5.91 4.55 -1.03
N GLN A 117 7.20 4.31 -1.27
CA GLN A 117 8.08 5.26 -1.95
C GLN A 117 7.67 5.47 -3.41
N ALA A 118 7.34 4.40 -4.15
CA ALA A 118 6.86 4.51 -5.52
C ALA A 118 5.55 5.33 -5.62
N VAL A 119 4.58 5.05 -4.74
CA VAL A 119 3.31 5.79 -4.69
C VAL A 119 3.55 7.27 -4.33
N LYS A 120 4.43 7.55 -3.37
CA LYS A 120 4.79 8.93 -3.00
C LYS A 120 5.43 9.67 -4.17
N ALA A 121 6.43 9.08 -4.81
CA ALA A 121 7.13 9.66 -5.94
C ALA A 121 6.16 9.97 -7.09
N TYR A 122 5.22 9.06 -7.36
CA TYR A 122 4.16 9.30 -8.34
C TYR A 122 3.28 10.48 -7.95
N ARG A 123 2.77 10.53 -6.72
CA ARG A 123 1.90 11.63 -6.27
C ARG A 123 2.58 12.99 -6.43
N VAL A 124 3.87 13.08 -6.11
CA VAL A 124 4.66 14.30 -6.31
C VAL A 124 4.76 14.66 -7.80
N ALA A 125 5.02 13.68 -8.66
CA ALA A 125 5.09 13.91 -10.10
C ALA A 125 3.73 14.31 -10.69
N ALA A 126 2.64 13.65 -10.31
CA ALA A 126 1.30 13.99 -10.77
C ALA A 126 0.92 15.41 -10.39
N ALA A 127 1.17 15.82 -9.15
CA ALA A 127 0.94 17.20 -8.70
C ALA A 127 1.84 18.20 -9.45
N ARG A 128 3.12 17.87 -9.67
CA ARG A 128 4.08 18.74 -10.37
C ARG A 128 3.72 18.94 -11.85
N TYR A 129 3.20 17.92 -12.51
CA TYR A 129 2.93 17.91 -13.95
C TYR A 129 1.45 18.04 -14.32
N GLY A 130 0.56 18.28 -13.34
CA GLY A 130 -0.87 18.46 -13.58
C GLY A 130 -1.59 17.20 -14.08
N LEU A 131 -1.13 16.02 -13.68
CA LEU A 131 -1.72 14.74 -14.08
C LEU A 131 -2.81 14.28 -13.10
N GLY A 132 -3.76 13.51 -13.60
CA GLY A 132 -4.79 12.86 -12.78
C GLY A 132 -4.19 11.90 -11.76
N PHE A 133 -4.84 11.76 -10.61
CA PHE A 133 -4.38 10.92 -9.51
C PHE A 133 -5.00 9.52 -9.58
N THR A 134 -4.18 8.50 -9.35
CA THR A 134 -4.61 7.10 -9.15
C THR A 134 -3.92 6.50 -7.92
N LEU A 135 -4.55 5.52 -7.29
CA LEU A 135 -3.97 4.79 -6.14
C LEU A 135 -2.92 3.75 -6.57
N GLY A 136 -2.84 3.41 -7.86
CA GLY A 136 -1.74 2.67 -8.47
C GLY A 136 -0.77 3.62 -9.22
N PHE A 137 0.41 3.12 -9.59
CA PHE A 137 1.46 3.88 -10.31
C PHE A 137 1.64 3.45 -11.78
N ASP A 138 0.61 2.89 -12.41
CA ASP A 138 0.57 2.66 -13.86
C ASP A 138 0.30 3.97 -14.59
N ILE A 139 1.27 4.49 -15.34
CA ILE A 139 1.17 5.88 -15.82
C ILE A 139 1.59 5.97 -17.28
N LEU A 140 0.61 6.32 -18.12
CA LEU A 140 0.83 6.77 -19.48
C LEU A 140 1.38 8.21 -19.44
N GLY A 141 2.45 8.46 -20.19
CA GLY A 141 2.99 9.82 -20.41
C GLY A 141 4.14 10.24 -19.48
N LEU A 142 4.57 9.39 -18.54
CA LEU A 142 5.77 9.61 -17.74
C LEU A 142 6.82 8.52 -18.00
N ASN A 143 8.08 8.93 -18.08
CA ASN A 143 9.23 8.03 -17.98
C ASN A 143 9.49 7.71 -16.51
N THR A 144 9.53 6.42 -16.19
CA THR A 144 9.93 5.93 -14.86
C THR A 144 11.43 5.70 -14.85
N VAL A 145 12.12 6.34 -13.90
CA VAL A 145 13.56 6.17 -13.68
C VAL A 145 13.76 5.46 -12.36
N ILE A 146 14.52 4.37 -12.40
CA ILE A 146 14.90 3.59 -11.23
C ILE A 146 16.42 3.65 -11.12
N GLU A 147 16.91 4.27 -10.06
CA GLU A 147 18.33 4.31 -9.74
C GLU A 147 18.65 3.18 -8.77
N PRO A 148 19.71 2.39 -9.03
CA PRO A 148 20.07 1.28 -8.16
C PRO A 148 20.41 1.77 -6.76
N ALA A 149 20.17 0.90 -5.78
CA ALA A 149 20.59 1.15 -4.40
C ALA A 149 22.12 1.31 -4.34
N LYS A 150 22.60 2.22 -3.49
CA LYS A 150 24.05 2.44 -3.31
C LYS A 150 24.69 1.33 -2.48
N THR A 151 23.90 0.67 -1.64
CA THR A 151 24.32 -0.45 -0.80
C THR A 151 23.32 -1.61 -0.90
N PRO A 152 23.73 -2.86 -0.61
CA PRO A 152 22.83 -4.02 -0.65
C PRO A 152 21.65 -3.92 0.31
N ASP A 153 21.77 -3.15 1.39
CA ASP A 153 20.74 -2.99 2.41
C ASP A 153 19.71 -1.90 2.08
N GLU A 154 19.97 -1.08 1.06
CA GLU A 154 19.10 0.03 0.65
C GLU A 154 18.10 -0.39 -0.44
N TYR A 155 16.95 0.28 -0.48
CA TYR A 155 16.05 0.19 -1.62
C TYR A 155 16.59 1.05 -2.77
N ALA A 156 16.31 0.63 -4.00
CA ALA A 156 16.47 1.46 -5.18
C ALA A 156 15.62 2.72 -5.08
N TRP A 157 16.07 3.78 -5.74
CA TRP A 157 15.33 5.03 -5.82
C TRP A 157 14.46 5.08 -7.07
N ILE A 158 13.30 5.72 -7.00
CA ILE A 158 12.37 5.83 -8.12
C ILE A 158 11.88 7.27 -8.27
N ALA A 159 11.87 7.76 -9.51
CA ALA A 159 11.24 9.01 -9.89
C ALA A 159 10.53 8.90 -11.24
N PHE A 160 9.64 9.87 -11.46
CA PHE A 160 8.86 9.98 -12.68
C PHE A 160 9.12 11.33 -13.33
N TYR A 161 9.33 11.31 -14.63
CA TYR A 161 9.64 12.49 -15.45
C TYR A 161 8.71 12.54 -16.67
N PRO A 162 8.44 13.71 -17.24
CA PRO A 162 7.76 13.82 -18.52
C PRO A 162 8.45 12.98 -19.60
N ALA A 163 7.69 12.44 -20.54
CA ALA A 163 8.23 11.58 -21.60
C ALA A 163 9.32 12.28 -22.45
N ASP A 164 9.27 13.60 -22.56
CA ASP A 164 10.21 14.45 -23.30
C ASP A 164 11.43 14.91 -22.47
N ALA A 165 11.51 14.52 -21.19
CA ALA A 165 12.64 14.85 -20.34
C ALA A 165 13.93 14.23 -20.89
N LYS A 166 14.94 15.06 -21.14
CA LYS A 166 16.31 14.59 -21.44
C LYS A 166 16.95 14.05 -20.16
N LEU A 167 16.77 12.76 -19.90
CA LEU A 167 17.37 12.06 -18.78
C LEU A 167 18.82 11.72 -19.11
N LYS A 168 19.76 12.10 -18.23
CA LYS A 168 21.14 11.60 -18.27
C LYS A 168 21.25 10.50 -17.22
N PRO A 169 21.60 9.25 -17.58
CA PRO A 169 21.89 8.24 -16.58
C PRO A 169 23.10 8.71 -15.77
N GLU A 170 22.96 8.83 -14.45
CA GLU A 170 24.13 8.85 -13.59
C GLU A 170 24.69 7.43 -13.59
N GLY A 171 25.84 7.23 -14.24
CA GLY A 171 26.48 5.93 -14.35
C GLY A 171 26.73 5.32 -12.97
N VAL A 172 26.56 4.00 -12.88
CA VAL A 172 26.89 3.17 -11.71
C VAL A 172 28.30 3.58 -11.23
N ARG A 173 28.38 4.15 -10.03
CA ARG A 173 29.65 4.43 -9.35
C ARG A 173 30.05 3.24 -8.49
#